data_AF-A0A416HYE2-F1
#
_entry.id   AF-A0A416HYE2-F1
#
_cell.length_a   1.000
_cell.length_b   1.000
_cell.length_c   1.000
_cell.angle_alpha   90.00
_cell.angle_beta   90.00
_cell.angle_gamma   90.00
#
_symmetry.space_group_name_H-M   'P 1'
#
loop_
_entity.id
_entity.type
_entity.pdbx_description
1 polymer ?
#
loop_
_entity_poly.entity_id
_entity_poly.type
_entity_poly.pdbx_seq_one_letter_code
_entity_poly.pdbx_strand_id
1 'polypeptide(L)'
;MNKNVENTLQQINNTLDILIAQGIVKYIQPCRIKENKKEGITSITWNNHVGGRAVSGKAFNTPGQYFSILASNAYQAIMIDYSVVRVSFTFSKEKLVAQNLLWWPCPVLMDDEMENEFGLFESVKVMLEDIESEKYLTMRTPIRIDFDSSNNSYFHPRAHTHIQHHDSRINNIAPICFNCFMKFILETHYPYLNVDYRGWNYLEYQYDDKHTNKKYNSNVCILYK
;
A
#
# COMPACT_ATOMS: atom_id res chain seq x y z
N MET A 1 -0.05 21.10 12.90
CA MET A 1 -0.17 20.54 11.52
C MET A 1 -1.65 20.23 11.31
N ASN A 2 -2.09 19.81 10.12
CA ASN A 2 -3.49 19.45 9.91
C ASN A 2 -3.86 18.24 10.78
N LYS A 3 -4.96 18.30 11.55
CA LYS A 3 -5.35 17.23 12.48
C LYS A 3 -5.56 15.87 11.79
N ASN A 4 -6.06 15.85 10.55
CA ASN A 4 -6.21 14.60 9.79
C ASN A 4 -4.87 14.03 9.33
N VAL A 5 -3.89 14.89 9.04
CA VAL A 5 -2.51 14.46 8.78
C VAL A 5 -1.89 13.88 10.05
N GLU A 6 -2.01 14.57 11.18
CA GLU A 6 -1.50 14.11 12.47
C GLU A 6 -2.10 12.76 12.87
N ASN A 7 -3.43 12.63 12.82
CA ASN A 7 -4.13 11.39 13.15
C ASN A 7 -3.74 10.24 12.21
N THR A 8 -3.62 10.50 10.90
CA THR A 8 -3.24 9.47 9.92
C THR A 8 -1.79 9.02 10.12
N LEU A 9 -0.88 9.95 10.34
CA LEU A 9 0.53 9.64 10.62
C LEU A 9 0.65 8.82 11.91
N GLN A 10 -0.04 9.23 12.98
CA GLN A 10 -0.06 8.51 14.24
C GLN A 10 -0.66 7.11 14.07
N GLN A 11 -1.74 6.96 13.30
CA GLN A 11 -2.32 5.65 13.00
C GLN A 11 -1.32 4.75 12.27
N ILE A 12 -0.61 5.26 11.25
CA ILE A 12 0.39 4.49 10.52
C ILE A 12 1.48 4.00 11.47
N ASN A 13 2.07 4.91 12.25
CA ASN A 13 3.17 4.58 13.16
C ASN A 13 2.72 3.58 14.24
N ASN A 14 1.63 3.85 14.95
CA ASN A 14 1.14 2.96 16.01
C ASN A 14 0.84 1.55 15.48
N THR A 15 0.25 1.46 14.28
CA THR A 15 -0.11 0.17 13.69
C THR A 15 1.13 -0.62 13.28
N LEU A 16 2.12 0.04 12.69
CA LEU A 16 3.39 -0.59 12.35
C LEU A 16 4.15 -1.02 13.61
N ASP A 17 4.18 -0.20 14.66
CA ASP A 17 4.79 -0.55 15.95
C ASP A 17 4.13 -1.78 16.59
N ILE A 18 2.79 -1.84 16.56
CA ILE A 18 2.01 -2.99 17.04
C ILE A 18 2.35 -4.25 16.21
N LEU A 19 2.48 -4.12 14.89
CA LEU A 19 2.78 -5.26 14.01
C LEU A 19 4.25 -5.72 14.12
N ILE A 20 5.19 -4.81 14.39
CA ILE A 20 6.57 -5.16 14.74
C ILE A 20 6.60 -5.94 16.06
N ALA A 21 5.90 -5.45 17.09
CA ALA A 21 5.87 -6.11 18.39
C ALA A 21 5.27 -7.53 18.33
N GLN A 22 4.43 -7.80 17.33
CA GLN A 22 3.87 -9.13 17.04
C GLN A 22 4.73 -9.98 16.09
N GLY A 23 5.86 -9.47 15.60
CA GLY A 23 6.73 -10.16 14.64
C GLY A 23 6.17 -10.26 13.22
N ILE A 24 5.11 -9.52 12.90
CA ILE A 24 4.41 -9.57 11.60
C ILE A 24 5.10 -8.64 10.57
N VAL A 25 5.68 -7.54 11.04
CA VAL A 25 6.47 -6.60 10.25
C VAL A 25 7.93 -6.74 10.64
N LYS A 26 8.80 -6.89 9.64
CA LYS A 26 10.24 -7.09 9.81
C LYS A 26 11.03 -5.79 9.80
N TYR A 27 10.71 -4.91 8.85
CA TYR A 27 11.37 -3.61 8.70
C TYR A 27 10.36 -2.50 8.52
N ILE A 28 10.69 -1.30 9.01
CA ILE A 28 9.93 -0.09 8.77
C ILE A 28 10.83 1.03 8.27
N GLN A 29 10.22 1.93 7.49
CA GLN A 29 10.82 3.19 7.09
C GLN A 29 9.93 4.33 7.58
N PRO A 30 10.51 5.43 8.09
CA PRO A 30 9.71 6.56 8.56
C PRO A 30 8.94 7.19 7.40
N CYS A 31 7.70 7.61 7.67
CA CYS A 31 6.93 8.38 6.72
C CYS A 31 7.60 9.74 6.46
N ARG A 32 7.56 10.18 5.20
CA ARG A 32 7.94 11.52 4.78
C ARG A 32 6.71 12.42 4.74
N ILE A 33 6.81 13.60 5.35
CA ILE A 33 5.82 14.66 5.19
C ILE A 33 6.29 15.63 4.10
N LYS A 34 5.42 15.89 3.11
CA LYS A 34 5.63 16.93 2.08
C LYS A 34 4.56 18.00 2.23
N GLU A 35 4.97 19.26 2.27
CA GLU A 35 4.05 20.40 2.38
C GLU A 35 4.20 21.32 1.17
N ASN A 36 3.08 21.64 0.53
CA ASN A 36 2.98 22.75 -0.41
C ASN A 36 2.12 23.85 0.23
N LYS A 37 2.79 24.82 0.87
CA LYS A 37 2.12 25.91 1.59
C LYS A 37 1.28 26.82 0.67
N LYS A 38 1.65 26.96 -0.61
CA LYS A 38 0.92 27.82 -1.57
C LYS A 38 -0.46 27.23 -1.90
N GLU A 39 -0.53 25.90 -2.03
CA GLU A 39 -1.76 25.18 -2.37
C GLU A 39 -2.50 24.66 -1.13
N GLY A 40 -1.91 24.82 0.07
CA GLY A 40 -2.46 24.27 1.31
C GLY A 40 -2.52 22.74 1.33
N ILE A 41 -1.58 22.09 0.64
CA ILE A 41 -1.51 20.64 0.50
C ILE A 41 -0.45 20.06 1.44
N THR A 42 -0.81 18.99 2.14
CA THR A 42 0.11 18.19 2.96
C THR A 42 -0.04 16.72 2.60
N SER A 43 1.07 16.05 2.32
CA SER A 43 1.10 14.62 2.00
C SER A 43 1.95 13.85 2.99
N ILE A 44 1.41 12.73 3.45
CA ILE A 44 2.16 11.63 4.08
C ILE A 44 2.55 10.69 2.95
N THR A 45 3.84 10.39 2.80
CA THR A 45 4.36 9.55 1.72
C THR A 45 5.62 8.81 2.18
N TRP A 46 6.28 8.09 1.27
CA TRP A 46 7.54 7.38 1.52
C TRP A 46 8.76 8.25 1.23
N ASN A 47 9.91 7.85 1.77
CA ASN A 47 11.20 8.45 1.44
C ASN A 47 11.72 7.99 0.08
N ASN A 48 12.73 8.70 -0.45
CA ASN A 48 13.53 8.24 -1.59
C ASN A 48 12.75 7.86 -2.85
N HIS A 49 11.57 8.45 -3.08
CA HIS A 49 10.81 8.19 -4.29
C HIS A 49 11.63 8.56 -5.54
N VAL A 50 12.00 7.53 -6.30
CA VAL A 50 12.59 7.67 -7.64
C VAL A 50 11.48 7.47 -8.65
N GLY A 51 11.12 8.52 -9.39
CA GLY A 51 10.17 8.42 -10.48
C GLY A 51 10.75 7.62 -11.66
N GLY A 52 9.90 6.98 -12.45
CA GLY A 52 10.34 6.23 -13.62
C GLY A 52 9.33 5.19 -14.08
N ARG A 53 9.63 4.53 -15.21
CA ARG A 53 8.75 3.52 -15.80
C ARG A 53 8.54 2.33 -14.85
N ALA A 54 9.58 1.92 -14.13
CA ALA A 54 9.57 0.74 -13.28
C ALA A 54 8.71 0.88 -12.01
N VAL A 55 8.34 2.10 -11.60
CA VAL A 55 7.40 2.35 -10.48
C VAL A 55 6.07 2.94 -10.95
N SER A 56 5.86 3.00 -12.27
CA SER A 56 4.63 3.52 -12.86
C SER A 56 3.47 2.53 -12.72
N GLY A 57 2.24 2.99 -12.96
CA GLY A 57 1.08 2.10 -13.02
C GLY A 57 1.28 0.94 -14.00
N LYS A 58 1.95 1.15 -15.14
CA LYS A 58 2.20 0.09 -16.14
C LYS A 58 3.15 -1.01 -15.69
N ALA A 59 3.96 -0.75 -14.66
CA ALA A 59 4.84 -1.76 -14.06
C ALA A 59 4.13 -2.63 -13.01
N PHE A 60 2.85 -2.35 -12.73
CA PHE A 60 2.04 -3.13 -11.80
C PHE A 60 2.03 -4.60 -12.18
N ASN A 61 2.17 -5.45 -11.17
CA ASN A 61 2.35 -6.90 -11.28
C ASN A 61 3.63 -7.37 -12.00
N THR A 62 4.74 -6.62 -11.91
CA THR A 62 6.06 -7.06 -12.41
C THR A 62 7.13 -7.13 -11.31
N PRO A 63 8.02 -8.14 -11.28
CA PRO A 63 9.13 -8.18 -10.32
C PRO A 63 10.01 -6.92 -10.35
N GLY A 64 10.16 -6.28 -11.51
CA GLY A 64 10.89 -5.02 -11.65
C GLY A 64 10.32 -3.88 -10.80
N GLN A 65 9.00 -3.83 -10.57
CA GLN A 65 8.41 -2.84 -9.67
C GLN A 65 8.74 -3.13 -8.20
N TYR A 66 8.68 -4.40 -7.79
CA TYR A 66 9.11 -4.80 -6.46
C TYR A 66 10.56 -4.37 -6.19
N PHE A 67 11.47 -4.72 -7.09
CA PHE A 67 12.88 -4.33 -6.99
C PHE A 67 13.08 -2.82 -6.95
N SER A 68 12.35 -2.07 -7.76
CA SER A 68 12.49 -0.61 -7.78
C SER A 68 12.06 0.01 -6.45
N ILE A 69 11.01 -0.51 -5.82
CA ILE A 69 10.55 -0.05 -4.51
C ILE A 69 11.57 -0.43 -3.43
N LEU A 70 12.06 -1.67 -3.46
CA LEU A 70 13.01 -2.19 -2.49
C LEU A 70 14.37 -1.48 -2.56
N ALA A 71 14.96 -1.35 -3.75
CA ALA A 71 16.26 -0.69 -3.97
C ALA A 71 16.28 0.78 -3.51
N SER A 72 15.14 1.47 -3.63
CA SER A 72 15.04 2.87 -3.21
C SER A 72 14.61 3.03 -1.76
N ASN A 73 14.28 1.95 -1.05
CA ASN A 73 13.61 2.02 0.26
C ASN A 73 12.34 2.89 0.25
N ALA A 74 11.62 2.87 -0.87
CA ALA A 74 10.43 3.68 -1.12
C ALA A 74 9.15 3.00 -0.61
N TYR A 75 9.16 2.54 0.64
CA TYR A 75 8.07 1.84 1.31
C TYR A 75 7.90 2.33 2.76
N GLN A 76 6.91 1.81 3.46
CA GLN A 76 6.72 2.04 4.90
C GLN A 76 7.04 0.79 5.72
N ALA A 77 6.73 -0.40 5.19
CA ALA A 77 7.04 -1.64 5.88
C ALA A 77 7.41 -2.78 4.93
N ILE A 78 8.21 -3.71 5.45
CA ILE A 78 8.44 -5.05 4.92
C ILE A 78 7.80 -6.04 5.89
N MET A 79 6.91 -6.87 5.39
CA MET A 79 6.20 -7.92 6.16
C MET A 79 7.12 -9.11 6.45
N ILE A 80 6.70 -10.02 7.32
CA ILE A 80 7.45 -11.23 7.69
C ILE A 80 7.84 -12.12 6.50
N ASP A 81 7.04 -12.11 5.43
CA ASP A 81 7.29 -12.84 4.19
C ASP A 81 7.93 -11.96 3.10
N TYR A 82 8.53 -10.85 3.51
CA TYR A 82 9.19 -9.88 2.65
C TYR A 82 8.29 -9.11 1.69
N SER A 83 6.97 -9.23 1.84
CA SER A 83 6.03 -8.39 1.09
C SER A 83 6.18 -6.93 1.48
N VAL A 84 6.04 -6.03 0.52
CA VAL A 84 6.18 -4.59 0.71
C VAL A 84 4.84 -3.94 1.00
N VAL A 85 4.78 -3.06 2.00
CA VAL A 85 3.67 -2.13 2.23
C VAL A 85 4.14 -0.71 1.96
N ARG A 86 3.43 0.00 1.07
CA ARG A 86 3.70 1.38 0.69
C ARG A 86 2.43 2.20 0.67
N VAL A 87 2.44 3.37 1.32
CA VAL A 87 1.25 4.20 1.49
C VAL A 87 1.51 5.68 1.26
N SER A 88 0.51 6.36 0.71
CA SER A 88 0.46 7.80 0.56
C SER A 88 -0.94 8.33 0.82
N PHE A 89 -1.02 9.44 1.56
CA PHE A 89 -2.25 10.19 1.80
C PHE A 89 -1.97 11.66 1.56
N THR A 90 -2.82 12.31 0.77
CA THR A 90 -2.69 13.75 0.46
C THR A 90 -3.95 14.46 0.90
N PHE A 91 -3.75 15.54 1.66
CA PHE A 91 -4.81 16.37 2.22
C PHE A 91 -4.70 17.79 1.67
N SER A 92 -5.84 18.41 1.38
CA SER A 92 -5.96 19.85 1.16
C SER A 92 -6.93 20.41 2.18
N LYS A 93 -6.43 21.30 3.06
CA LYS A 93 -7.13 21.61 4.33
C LYS A 93 -7.55 20.30 5.00
N GLU A 94 -8.66 20.25 5.72
CA GLU A 94 -9.09 19.04 6.45
C GLU A 94 -9.64 17.90 5.57
N LYS A 95 -9.56 17.98 4.23
CA LYS A 95 -10.12 16.97 3.33
C LYS A 95 -9.05 16.09 2.71
N LEU A 96 -9.31 14.79 2.61
CA LEU A 96 -8.50 13.88 1.82
C LEU A 96 -8.79 14.16 0.33
N VAL A 97 -7.73 14.37 -0.44
CA VAL A 97 -7.83 14.62 -1.89
C VAL A 97 -7.23 13.48 -2.72
N ALA A 98 -6.25 12.75 -2.19
CA ALA A 98 -5.71 11.57 -2.85
C ALA A 98 -5.18 10.52 -1.87
N GLN A 99 -5.21 9.26 -2.28
CA GLN A 99 -4.68 8.13 -1.55
C GLN A 99 -4.06 7.11 -2.51
N ASN A 100 -2.97 6.47 -2.08
CA ASN A 100 -2.40 5.28 -2.71
C ASN A 100 -1.95 4.33 -1.61
N LEU A 101 -2.55 3.14 -1.55
CA LEU A 101 -2.17 2.08 -0.62
C LEU A 101 -1.74 0.88 -1.44
N LEU A 102 -0.56 0.35 -1.20
CA LEU A 102 0.00 -0.75 -1.95
C LEU A 102 0.49 -1.82 -0.98
N TRP A 103 0.07 -3.06 -1.22
CA TRP A 103 0.71 -4.25 -0.71
C TRP A 103 1.22 -5.03 -1.91
N TRP A 104 2.51 -5.34 -1.90
CA TRP A 104 3.19 -6.03 -2.97
C TRP A 104 3.84 -7.29 -2.44
N PRO A 105 3.37 -8.49 -2.80
CA PRO A 105 3.94 -9.75 -2.32
C PRO A 105 5.39 -9.92 -2.77
N CYS A 106 6.23 -10.48 -1.91
CA CYS A 106 7.55 -10.94 -2.34
C CYS A 106 7.38 -11.95 -3.50
N PRO A 107 8.05 -11.77 -4.64
CA PRO A 107 7.88 -12.66 -5.79
C PRO A 107 8.45 -14.06 -5.57
N VAL A 108 9.21 -14.27 -4.49
CA VAL A 108 9.84 -15.56 -4.15
C VAL A 108 9.59 -15.91 -2.68
N LEU A 109 9.57 -17.21 -2.37
CA LEU A 109 9.58 -17.75 -1.01
C LEU A 109 10.99 -17.63 -0.46
N MET A 110 11.20 -16.65 0.42
CA MET A 110 12.49 -16.38 1.04
C MET A 110 12.43 -16.67 2.54
N ASP A 111 13.56 -17.02 3.13
CA ASP A 111 13.72 -17.22 4.57
C ASP A 111 14.77 -16.26 5.16
N ASP A 112 14.99 -16.38 6.47
CA ASP A 112 15.94 -15.53 7.19
C ASP A 112 17.40 -15.91 6.87
N GLU A 113 17.69 -17.15 6.49
CA GLU A 113 19.05 -17.61 6.17
C GLU A 113 19.57 -16.92 4.91
N MET A 114 18.78 -16.94 3.84
CA MET A 114 19.09 -16.26 2.59
C MET A 114 19.31 -14.75 2.81
N GLU A 115 18.40 -14.10 3.54
CA GLU A 115 18.55 -12.69 3.84
C GLU A 115 19.82 -12.39 4.63
N ASN A 116 20.17 -13.20 5.63
CA ASN A 116 21.37 -12.99 6.42
C ASN A 116 22.66 -13.17 5.60
N GLU A 117 22.65 -14.05 4.60
CA GLU A 117 23.80 -14.31 3.74
C GLU A 117 24.01 -13.21 2.68
N PHE A 118 22.95 -12.81 1.96
CA PHE A 118 23.07 -11.92 0.80
C PHE A 118 22.45 -10.53 1.01
N GLY A 119 21.62 -10.37 2.04
CA GLY A 119 20.73 -9.22 2.21
C GLY A 119 19.46 -9.35 1.36
N LEU A 120 18.39 -8.66 1.78
CA LEU A 120 17.05 -8.80 1.19
C LEU A 120 17.00 -8.58 -0.33
N PHE A 121 17.61 -7.50 -0.83
CA PHE A 121 17.57 -7.18 -2.26
C PHE A 121 18.28 -8.25 -3.10
N GLU A 122 19.50 -8.62 -2.71
CA GLU A 122 20.29 -9.56 -3.50
C GLU A 122 19.74 -10.98 -3.38
N SER A 123 19.20 -11.37 -2.23
CA SER A 123 18.54 -12.67 -2.04
C SER A 123 17.39 -12.86 -3.03
N VAL A 124 16.47 -11.90 -3.13
CA VAL A 124 15.34 -11.99 -4.08
C VAL A 124 15.84 -12.03 -5.53
N LYS A 125 16.93 -11.32 -5.84
CA LYS A 125 17.54 -11.30 -7.17
C LYS A 125 18.17 -12.64 -7.53
N VAL A 126 19.03 -13.19 -6.67
CA VAL A 126 19.66 -14.49 -6.84
C VAL A 126 18.61 -15.58 -7.05
N MET A 127 17.55 -15.57 -6.24
CA MET A 127 16.44 -16.49 -6.42
C MET A 127 15.77 -16.27 -7.78
N LEU A 128 15.32 -15.07 -8.15
CA LEU A 128 14.67 -14.90 -9.46
C LEU A 128 15.56 -15.24 -10.68
N GLU A 129 16.89 -15.22 -10.54
CA GLU A 129 17.86 -15.54 -11.59
C GLU A 129 18.30 -17.03 -11.60
N ASP A 130 18.00 -17.80 -10.55
CA ASP A 130 18.37 -19.22 -10.48
C ASP A 130 17.55 -20.08 -11.47
N ILE A 131 18.24 -21.07 -12.02
CA ILE A 131 17.76 -21.97 -13.08
C ILE A 131 16.57 -22.82 -12.63
N GLU A 132 16.41 -23.05 -11.32
CA GLU A 132 15.28 -23.78 -10.72
C GLU A 132 14.26 -22.84 -10.05
N SER A 133 14.12 -21.62 -10.57
CA SER A 133 13.29 -20.58 -9.97
C SER A 133 11.82 -20.89 -9.76
N GLU A 134 11.28 -21.81 -10.56
CA GLU A 134 9.95 -22.35 -10.36
C GLU A 134 9.70 -22.93 -8.97
N LYS A 135 10.74 -23.35 -8.24
CA LYS A 135 10.61 -23.96 -6.91
C LYS A 135 10.23 -22.96 -5.82
N TYR A 136 10.57 -21.69 -5.98
CA TYR A 136 10.34 -20.66 -4.97
C TYR A 136 9.51 -19.47 -5.48
N LEU A 137 9.18 -19.40 -6.77
CA LEU A 137 8.28 -18.36 -7.27
C LEU A 137 6.91 -18.38 -6.57
N THR A 138 6.43 -17.20 -6.16
CA THR A 138 5.06 -17.03 -5.65
C THR A 138 4.18 -16.35 -6.68
N MET A 139 2.95 -16.83 -6.81
CA MET A 139 1.96 -16.28 -7.74
C MET A 139 0.93 -15.39 -7.03
N ARG A 140 1.34 -14.75 -5.91
CA ARG A 140 0.48 -13.83 -5.17
C ARG A 140 0.34 -12.53 -5.94
N THR A 141 -0.87 -11.98 -5.94
CA THR A 141 -1.20 -10.79 -6.72
C THR A 141 -1.06 -9.53 -5.86
N PRO A 142 -0.33 -8.48 -6.30
CA PRO A 142 -0.30 -7.21 -5.60
C PRO A 142 -1.68 -6.58 -5.50
N ILE A 143 -1.95 -5.89 -4.38
CA ILE A 143 -3.18 -5.13 -4.17
C ILE A 143 -2.83 -3.64 -4.07
N ARG A 144 -3.50 -2.82 -4.88
CA ARG A 144 -3.40 -1.36 -4.79
C ARG A 144 -4.77 -0.72 -4.64
N ILE A 145 -4.94 0.13 -3.63
CA ILE A 145 -6.16 0.90 -3.42
C ILE A 145 -5.85 2.38 -3.63
N ASP A 146 -6.56 2.97 -4.58
CA ASP A 146 -6.38 4.36 -4.99
C ASP A 146 -7.63 5.17 -4.63
N PHE A 147 -7.41 6.42 -4.22
CA PHE A 147 -8.45 7.44 -4.14
C PHE A 147 -7.96 8.72 -4.81
N ASP A 148 -8.83 9.36 -5.59
CA ASP A 148 -8.60 10.68 -6.17
C ASP A 148 -9.93 11.46 -6.18
N SER A 149 -10.00 12.53 -5.39
CA SER A 149 -11.21 13.36 -5.28
C SER A 149 -11.54 14.09 -6.57
N SER A 150 -10.53 14.38 -7.39
CA SER A 150 -10.67 15.10 -8.66
C SER A 150 -11.08 14.21 -9.83
N ASN A 151 -10.89 12.89 -9.72
CA ASN A 151 -11.10 11.95 -10.80
C ASN A 151 -12.23 10.97 -10.50
N ASN A 152 -13.44 11.33 -10.92
CA ASN A 152 -14.63 10.49 -10.77
C ASN A 152 -15.41 10.42 -12.09
N SER A 153 -15.11 9.43 -12.93
CA SER A 153 -15.76 9.25 -14.23
C SER A 153 -16.34 7.84 -14.38
N TYR A 154 -17.12 7.62 -15.43
CA TYR A 154 -17.74 6.33 -15.74
C TYR A 154 -16.72 5.18 -15.81
N PHE A 155 -15.52 5.45 -16.32
CA PHE A 155 -14.42 4.48 -16.45
C PHE A 155 -13.38 4.55 -15.33
N HIS A 156 -13.47 5.57 -14.47
CA HIS A 156 -12.49 5.81 -13.42
C HIS A 156 -13.22 6.16 -12.12
N PRO A 157 -13.61 5.15 -11.32
CA PRO A 157 -14.19 5.39 -10.01
C PRO A 157 -13.21 6.14 -9.12
N ARG A 158 -13.72 7.08 -8.32
CA ARG A 158 -12.88 7.90 -7.43
C ARG A 158 -12.06 7.09 -6.45
N ALA A 159 -12.65 6.03 -5.90
CA ALA A 159 -12.02 5.09 -5.01
C ALA A 159 -12.09 3.74 -5.72
N HIS A 160 -10.96 3.09 -5.90
CA HIS A 160 -10.94 1.82 -6.62
C HIS A 160 -9.74 0.97 -6.22
N THR A 161 -9.89 -0.34 -6.43
CA THR A 161 -8.87 -1.35 -6.16
C THR A 161 -8.34 -1.90 -7.49
N HIS A 162 -7.02 -2.00 -7.59
CA HIS A 162 -6.30 -2.71 -8.63
C HIS A 162 -5.82 -4.06 -8.09
N ILE A 163 -6.09 -5.12 -8.85
CA ILE A 163 -5.58 -6.48 -8.68
C ILE A 163 -5.11 -7.01 -10.04
N GLN A 164 -3.94 -7.64 -10.10
CA GLN A 164 -3.36 -8.34 -11.26
C GLN A 164 -3.03 -7.49 -12.51
N HIS A 165 -3.92 -6.60 -12.94
CA HIS A 165 -3.77 -5.72 -14.10
C HIS A 165 -3.85 -4.25 -13.67
N HIS A 166 -3.00 -3.38 -14.24
CA HIS A 166 -2.93 -1.96 -13.83
C HIS A 166 -4.16 -1.11 -14.20
N ASP A 167 -5.06 -1.67 -15.01
CA ASP A 167 -6.35 -1.07 -15.36
C ASP A 167 -7.55 -1.76 -14.72
N SER A 168 -7.30 -2.77 -13.87
CA SER A 168 -8.37 -3.30 -13.02
C SER A 168 -8.80 -2.21 -12.04
N ARG A 169 -10.03 -1.71 -12.20
CA ARG A 169 -10.57 -0.65 -11.34
C ARG A 169 -11.85 -1.16 -10.72
N ILE A 170 -11.71 -2.01 -9.70
CA ILE A 170 -12.84 -2.50 -8.92
C ILE A 170 -13.30 -1.35 -8.04
N ASN A 171 -14.57 -0.97 -8.13
CA ASN A 171 -15.07 0.21 -7.43
C ASN A 171 -15.05 0.02 -5.90
N ASN A 172 -14.57 1.01 -5.16
CA ASN A 172 -14.70 1.10 -3.71
C ASN A 172 -15.67 2.25 -3.40
N ILE A 173 -16.51 2.14 -2.38
CA ILE A 173 -17.44 3.23 -2.05
C ILE A 173 -16.71 4.48 -1.55
N ALA A 174 -15.61 4.30 -0.83
CA ALA A 174 -14.90 5.37 -0.12
C ALA A 174 -13.40 5.10 -0.05
N PRO A 175 -12.56 6.13 0.17
CA PRO A 175 -11.20 5.92 0.68
C PRO A 175 -11.24 5.22 2.03
N ILE A 176 -10.17 4.51 2.37
CA ILE A 176 -10.08 3.73 3.61
C ILE A 176 -8.90 4.21 4.46
N CYS A 177 -8.94 4.03 5.78
CA CYS A 177 -7.78 4.35 6.62
C CYS A 177 -6.70 3.26 6.53
N PHE A 178 -5.51 3.54 7.06
CA PHE A 178 -4.41 2.59 7.04
C PHE A 178 -4.75 1.28 7.75
N ASN A 179 -5.50 1.36 8.86
CA ASN A 179 -5.91 0.18 9.62
C ASN A 179 -6.90 -0.69 8.86
N CYS A 180 -7.85 -0.09 8.13
CA CYS A 180 -8.73 -0.84 7.24
C CYS A 180 -7.92 -1.60 6.19
N PHE A 181 -6.93 -0.94 5.59
CA PHE A 181 -6.05 -1.55 4.59
C PHE A 181 -5.23 -2.71 5.16
N MET A 182 -4.52 -2.48 6.27
CA MET A 182 -3.70 -3.51 6.88
C MET A 182 -4.55 -4.68 7.39
N LYS A 183 -5.73 -4.43 7.96
CA LYS A 183 -6.65 -5.47 8.38
C LYS A 183 -7.09 -6.33 7.19
N PHE A 184 -7.49 -5.70 6.09
CA PHE A 184 -7.84 -6.39 4.85
C PHE A 184 -6.68 -7.29 4.38
N ILE A 185 -5.45 -6.75 4.30
CA ILE A 185 -4.28 -7.53 3.88
C ILE A 185 -4.02 -8.71 4.80
N LEU A 186 -4.03 -8.50 6.12
CA LEU A 186 -3.75 -9.55 7.11
C LEU A 186 -4.81 -10.67 7.06
N GLU A 187 -6.09 -10.31 7.03
CA GLU A 187 -7.19 -11.29 7.03
C GLU A 187 -7.28 -12.08 5.72
N THR A 188 -6.86 -11.50 4.58
CA THR A 188 -7.01 -12.15 3.26
C THR A 188 -5.74 -12.80 2.75
N HIS A 189 -4.55 -12.27 3.08
CA HIS A 189 -3.28 -12.73 2.56
C HIS A 189 -2.40 -13.40 3.62
N TYR A 190 -2.77 -13.30 4.91
CA TYR A 190 -2.09 -13.93 6.03
C TYR A 190 -3.09 -14.60 7.00
N PRO A 191 -4.06 -15.41 6.52
CA PRO A 191 -5.15 -15.94 7.35
C PRO A 191 -4.68 -16.88 8.47
N TYR A 192 -3.43 -17.34 8.41
CA TYR A 192 -2.81 -18.20 9.42
C TYR A 192 -2.23 -17.42 10.61
N LEU A 193 -2.09 -16.09 10.51
CA LEU A 193 -1.57 -15.27 11.60
C LEU A 193 -2.68 -14.97 12.62
N ASN A 194 -2.37 -15.14 13.89
CA ASN A 194 -3.22 -14.67 14.98
C ASN A 194 -2.87 -13.22 15.32
N VAL A 195 -3.54 -12.28 14.69
CA VAL A 195 -3.27 -10.84 14.84
C VAL A 195 -4.09 -10.24 15.96
N ASP A 196 -3.42 -9.57 16.90
CA ASP A 196 -4.06 -8.73 17.89
C ASP A 196 -4.39 -7.34 17.31
N TYR A 197 -5.68 -7.09 17.11
CA TYR A 197 -6.21 -5.81 16.64
C TYR A 197 -6.61 -4.86 17.79
N ARG A 198 -6.37 -5.22 19.06
CA ARG A 198 -6.69 -4.33 20.18
C ARG A 198 -5.93 -3.02 20.04
N GLY A 199 -6.63 -1.90 20.26
CA GLY A 199 -6.07 -0.55 20.10
C GLY A 199 -6.08 -0.02 18.66
N TRP A 200 -6.51 -0.81 17.67
CA TRP A 200 -6.70 -0.31 16.32
C TRP A 200 -7.91 0.63 16.28
N ASN A 201 -7.69 1.85 15.81
CA ASN A 201 -8.76 2.80 15.48
C ASN A 201 -9.04 2.78 13.97
N TYR A 202 -10.20 3.27 13.56
CA TYR A 202 -10.57 3.36 12.14
C TYR A 202 -10.96 4.80 11.83
N LEU A 203 -10.13 5.48 11.04
CA LEU A 203 -10.33 6.89 10.70
C LEU A 203 -11.33 7.00 9.56
N GLU A 204 -12.25 7.94 9.68
CA GLU A 204 -13.10 8.36 8.57
C GLU A 204 -12.60 9.67 7.97
N TYR A 205 -12.43 9.69 6.66
CA TYR A 205 -11.99 10.89 5.96
C TYR A 205 -13.16 11.68 5.40
N GLN A 206 -13.07 13.00 5.53
CA GLN A 206 -13.90 13.93 4.78
C GLN A 206 -13.26 14.16 3.41
N TYR A 207 -14.08 14.19 2.37
CA TYR A 207 -13.68 14.46 0.99
C TYR A 207 -14.89 14.99 0.20
N ASP A 208 -14.63 15.65 -0.92
CA ASP A 208 -15.69 16.26 -1.72
C ASP A 208 -16.59 15.20 -2.39
N ASP A 209 -17.86 15.55 -2.62
CA ASP A 209 -18.85 14.75 -3.36
C ASP A 209 -19.18 13.36 -2.76
N LYS A 210 -19.07 13.20 -1.43
CA LYS A 210 -19.31 11.92 -0.71
C LYS A 210 -20.64 11.23 -1.05
N HIS A 211 -21.66 11.97 -1.52
CA HIS A 211 -23.02 11.48 -1.79
C HIS A 211 -23.40 11.42 -3.28
N THR A 212 -22.44 11.35 -4.20
CA THR A 212 -22.74 11.28 -5.64
C THR A 212 -23.19 9.87 -6.06
N ASN A 213 -24.44 9.73 -6.50
CA ASN A 213 -24.98 8.51 -7.13
C ASN A 213 -24.47 8.36 -8.58
N LYS A 214 -23.14 8.25 -8.77
CA LYS A 214 -22.55 7.99 -10.09
C LYS A 214 -22.63 6.51 -10.45
N LYS A 215 -23.03 6.22 -11.69
CA LYS A 215 -22.94 4.89 -12.28
C LYS A 215 -21.53 4.68 -12.85
N TYR A 216 -20.95 3.52 -12.57
CA TYR A 216 -19.65 3.12 -13.11
C TYR A 216 -19.84 2.02 -14.15
N ASN A 217 -18.86 1.85 -15.05
CA ASN A 217 -18.87 0.79 -16.06
C ASN A 217 -18.91 -0.63 -15.46
N SER A 218 -18.37 -0.77 -14.25
CA SER A 218 -18.40 -2.00 -13.46
C SER A 218 -19.47 -1.91 -12.39
N ASN A 219 -20.34 -2.93 -12.31
CA ASN A 219 -21.26 -3.10 -11.18
C ASN A 219 -20.61 -3.79 -9.97
N VAL A 220 -19.36 -4.28 -10.10
CA VAL A 220 -18.63 -4.90 -9.00
C VAL A 220 -18.11 -3.81 -8.07
N CYS A 221 -18.46 -3.91 -6.80
CA CYS A 221 -18.06 -2.98 -5.75
C CYS A 221 -17.60 -3.74 -4.49
N ILE A 222 -16.47 -3.32 -3.91
CA ILE A 222 -15.99 -3.83 -2.63
C ILE A 222 -16.45 -2.89 -1.51
N LEU A 223 -17.16 -3.47 -0.54
CA LEU A 223 -17.56 -2.80 0.69
C LEU A 223 -16.60 -3.23 1.79
N TYR A 224 -15.82 -2.28 2.30
CA TYR A 224 -15.07 -2.49 3.54
C TYR A 224 -16.03 -2.15 4.70
N LYS A 225 -16.44 -3.18 5.45
CA LYS A 225 -17.23 -3.02 6.68
C LYS A 225 -16.30 -2.96 7.89
#